data_AF-A0AA39CLG5-F1
#
_entry.id   AF-A0AA39CLG5-F1
#
_cell.length_a   1.000
_cell.length_b   1.000
_cell.length_c   1.000
_cell.angle_alpha   90.00
_cell.angle_beta   90.00
_cell.angle_gamma   90.00
#
_symmetry.space_group_name_H-M   'P 1'
#
loop_
_entity.id
_entity.type
_entity.pdbx_description
1 polymer ?
#
loop_
_entity_poly.entity_id
_entity_poly.type
_entity_poly.pdbx_seq_one_letter_code
_entity_poly.pdbx_strand_id
1 'polypeptide(L)'
;MSHTNLDPALTATEDALFRRDVLAFIQNHAPAAMNPASHAELRNLVMSYIYTSRNLEMARLLLSLHRNYGISTLIAAEHLTGATNTVNGVQSAPPITASPTTPAQNSGSDPANTPQRHMQSPRAMQFNSPPSQMRSPTGTSVYPSSPLDSSSPGQRQHTSPTGSNSSFGQTQNPLASRFNSPPDQMQARTTSFPNHPPSQLKRCFPPGLRMESDTPDRDLKWCYKCDECHHPIVHRSEFNRHARDAGRDGFRVVASNTTQRVWYGSDTPGNEYTGEMIPADERPPPPRHVGEPCQTRISQHNASKKREQASAKNKEGGN
;
A
#
# COMPACT_ATOMS: atom_id res chain seq x y z
N MET A 1 -19.80 9.57 11.96
CA MET A 1 -19.47 8.78 10.74
C MET A 1 -20.48 9.15 9.68
N SER A 2 -20.08 9.97 8.71
CA SER A 2 -20.96 10.43 7.64
C SER A 2 -21.29 9.24 6.74
N HIS A 3 -22.56 8.83 6.69
CA HIS A 3 -23.03 7.94 5.64
C HIS A 3 -22.93 8.70 4.33
N THR A 4 -21.85 8.50 3.58
CA THR A 4 -21.76 8.96 2.20
C THR A 4 -22.92 8.35 1.46
N ASN A 5 -23.90 9.18 1.14
CA ASN A 5 -25.05 8.84 0.33
C ASN A 5 -24.53 8.67 -1.11
N LEU A 6 -23.96 7.49 -1.37
CA LEU A 6 -23.45 7.10 -2.68
C LEU A 6 -24.66 6.91 -3.60
N ASP A 7 -24.51 7.35 -4.85
CA ASP A 7 -25.52 7.13 -5.89
C ASP A 7 -25.80 5.62 -6.01
N PRO A 8 -27.05 5.17 -5.85
CA PRO A 8 -27.40 3.75 -5.91
C PRO A 8 -27.00 3.08 -7.22
N ALA A 9 -26.97 3.82 -8.35
CA ALA A 9 -26.54 3.28 -9.64
C ALA A 9 -25.02 3.03 -9.67
N LEU A 10 -24.24 3.92 -9.06
CA LEU A 10 -22.79 3.77 -8.92
C LEU A 10 -22.47 2.56 -8.04
N THR A 11 -23.17 2.42 -6.92
CA THR A 11 -22.98 1.30 -5.99
C THR A 11 -23.31 -0.04 -6.62
N ALA A 12 -24.38 -0.14 -7.41
CA ALA A 12 -24.73 -1.38 -8.13
C ALA A 12 -23.64 -1.82 -9.13
N THR A 13 -22.97 -0.85 -9.76
CA THR A 13 -21.85 -1.11 -10.67
C THR A 13 -20.63 -1.63 -9.90
N GLU A 14 -20.28 -1.00 -8.77
CA GLU A 14 -19.18 -1.46 -7.92
C GLU A 14 -19.44 -2.84 -7.31
N ASP A 15 -20.68 -3.15 -6.91
CA ASP A 15 -21.08 -4.49 -6.45
C ASP A 15 -20.84 -5.56 -7.52
N ALA A 16 -21.23 -5.27 -8.76
CA ALA A 16 -21.06 -6.21 -9.87
C ALA A 16 -19.58 -6.46 -10.18
N LEU A 17 -18.74 -5.42 -10.15
CA LEU A 17 -17.30 -5.52 -10.34
C LEU A 17 -16.65 -6.32 -9.21
N PHE A 18 -16.92 -5.95 -7.95
CA PHE A 18 -16.39 -6.64 -6.78
C PHE A 18 -16.74 -8.12 -6.82
N ARG A 19 -18.00 -8.47 -7.09
CA ARG A 19 -18.43 -9.87 -7.21
C ARG A 19 -17.66 -10.63 -8.27
N ARG A 20 -17.57 -10.09 -9.48
CA ARG A 20 -16.86 -10.74 -10.59
C ARG A 20 -15.40 -10.99 -10.21
N ASP A 21 -14.75 -9.98 -9.65
CA ASP A 21 -13.32 -10.03 -9.36
C ASP A 21 -13.03 -10.97 -8.18
N VAL A 22 -13.89 -11.02 -7.15
CA VAL A 22 -13.76 -12.00 -6.06
C VAL A 22 -13.90 -13.44 -6.56
N LEU A 23 -14.90 -13.70 -7.41
CA LEU A 23 -15.11 -15.05 -7.95
C LEU A 23 -13.94 -15.48 -8.84
N ALA A 24 -13.45 -14.58 -9.70
CA ALA A 24 -12.27 -14.84 -10.52
C ALA A 24 -11.02 -15.10 -9.67
N PHE A 25 -10.82 -14.31 -8.60
CA PHE A 25 -9.67 -14.49 -7.70
C PHE A 25 -9.70 -15.86 -7.02
N ILE A 26 -10.84 -16.24 -6.43
CA ILE A 26 -10.98 -17.54 -5.76
C ILE A 26 -10.78 -18.70 -6.74
N GLN A 27 -11.23 -18.56 -7.98
CA GLN A 27 -11.06 -19.58 -9.02
C GLN A 27 -9.60 -19.76 -9.44
N ASN A 28 -8.82 -18.67 -9.49
CA ASN A 28 -7.46 -18.69 -10.02
C ASN A 28 -6.37 -18.84 -8.95
N HIS A 29 -6.68 -18.57 -7.68
CA HIS A 29 -5.68 -18.57 -6.59
C HIS A 29 -6.04 -19.55 -5.48
N ALA A 30 -5.43 -20.72 -5.49
CA ALA A 30 -5.54 -21.64 -4.36
C ALA A 30 -4.87 -21.04 -3.11
N PRO A 31 -5.51 -21.10 -1.91
CA PRO A 31 -4.94 -20.54 -0.68
C PRO A 31 -3.52 -21.01 -0.35
N ALA A 32 -3.24 -22.29 -0.59
CA ALA A 32 -1.93 -22.89 -0.33
C ALA A 32 -0.84 -22.46 -1.33
N ALA A 33 -1.21 -21.86 -2.46
CA ALA A 33 -0.31 -21.48 -3.54
C ALA A 33 -0.16 -19.95 -3.70
N MET A 34 -0.54 -19.17 -2.68
CA MET A 34 -0.40 -17.71 -2.73
C MET A 34 1.07 -17.29 -2.79
N ASN A 35 1.37 -16.42 -3.76
CA ASN A 35 2.64 -15.74 -3.92
C ASN A 35 2.50 -14.23 -3.63
N PRO A 36 3.60 -13.48 -3.51
CA PRO A 36 3.55 -12.04 -3.19
C PRO A 36 2.70 -11.20 -4.16
N ALA A 37 2.66 -11.57 -5.45
CA ALA A 37 1.83 -10.87 -6.44
C ALA A 37 0.33 -11.08 -6.18
N SER A 38 -0.09 -12.33 -5.94
CA SER A 38 -1.49 -12.65 -5.58
C SER A 38 -1.90 -12.01 -4.24
N HIS A 39 -0.98 -11.83 -3.30
CA HIS A 39 -1.25 -11.09 -2.07
C HIS A 39 -1.53 -9.60 -2.33
N ALA A 40 -0.83 -8.97 -3.27
CA ALA A 40 -1.09 -7.58 -3.65
C ALA A 40 -2.46 -7.44 -4.34
N GLU A 41 -2.81 -8.38 -5.22
CA GLU A 41 -4.12 -8.44 -5.85
C GLU A 41 -5.25 -8.63 -4.84
N LEU A 42 -5.08 -9.56 -3.89
CA LEU A 42 -6.02 -9.77 -2.79
C LEU A 42 -6.21 -8.49 -1.97
N ARG A 43 -5.13 -7.74 -1.67
CA ARG A 43 -5.23 -6.47 -0.95
C ARG A 43 -6.06 -5.44 -1.71
N ASN A 44 -5.83 -5.29 -3.01
CA ASN A 44 -6.60 -4.36 -3.86
C ASN A 44 -8.08 -4.76 -3.91
N LEU A 45 -8.35 -6.06 -4.06
CA LEU A 45 -9.69 -6.62 -4.06
C LEU A 45 -10.41 -6.38 -2.72
N VAL A 46 -9.74 -6.61 -1.59
CA VAL A 46 -10.33 -6.37 -0.27
C VAL A 46 -10.62 -4.88 -0.05
N MET A 47 -9.77 -3.98 -0.54
CA MET A 47 -10.00 -2.53 -0.42
C MET A 47 -11.19 -2.05 -1.27
N SER A 48 -11.48 -2.69 -2.41
CA SER A 48 -12.63 -2.28 -3.24
C SER A 48 -13.98 -2.54 -2.58
N TYR A 49 -14.04 -3.43 -1.57
CA TYR A 49 -15.24 -3.63 -0.74
C TYR A 49 -15.77 -2.33 -0.11
N ILE A 50 -14.90 -1.37 0.19
CA ILE A 50 -15.29 -0.10 0.83
C ILE A 50 -16.28 0.69 -0.03
N TYR A 51 -16.23 0.52 -1.35
CA TYR A 51 -17.07 1.21 -2.34
C TYR A 51 -18.35 0.46 -2.71
N THR A 52 -18.57 -0.73 -2.15
CA THR A 52 -19.76 -1.55 -2.40
C THR A 52 -20.96 -1.13 -1.54
N SER A 53 -22.14 -1.65 -1.85
CA SER A 53 -23.38 -1.44 -1.08
C SER A 53 -23.34 -2.06 0.31
N ARG A 54 -22.35 -2.94 0.57
CA ARG A 54 -22.25 -3.75 1.78
C ARG A 54 -23.52 -4.56 2.05
N ASN A 55 -24.24 -4.90 0.98
CA ASN A 55 -25.39 -5.80 1.07
C ASN A 55 -24.95 -7.21 1.49
N LEU A 56 -25.94 -8.07 1.73
CA LEU A 56 -25.72 -9.45 2.18
C LEU A 56 -24.81 -10.26 1.25
N GLU A 57 -24.88 -10.05 -0.07
CA GLU A 57 -24.06 -10.75 -1.04
C GLU A 57 -22.58 -10.32 -0.93
N MET A 58 -22.32 -9.01 -0.90
CA MET A 58 -20.95 -8.47 -0.76
C MET A 58 -20.32 -8.88 0.57
N ALA A 59 -21.10 -8.86 1.65
CA ALA A 59 -20.66 -9.32 2.98
C ALA A 59 -20.25 -10.80 2.97
N ARG A 60 -21.02 -11.67 2.31
CA ARG A 60 -20.68 -13.10 2.17
C ARG A 60 -19.39 -13.31 1.38
N LEU A 61 -19.19 -12.55 0.32
CA LEU A 61 -17.97 -12.60 -0.49
C LEU A 61 -16.73 -12.17 0.32
N LEU A 62 -16.84 -11.06 1.08
CA LEU A 62 -15.75 -10.63 1.97
C LEU A 62 -15.42 -11.68 3.02
N LEU A 63 -16.43 -12.29 3.65
CA LEU A 63 -16.22 -13.36 4.64
C LEU A 63 -15.64 -14.64 4.01
N SER A 64 -15.97 -14.94 2.75
CA SER A 64 -15.35 -16.03 2.00
C SER A 64 -13.84 -15.78 1.81
N LEU A 65 -13.45 -14.57 1.42
CA LEU A 65 -12.04 -14.20 1.34
C LEU A 65 -11.34 -14.27 2.70
N HIS A 66 -12.00 -13.81 3.77
CA HIS A 66 -11.46 -13.90 5.12
C HIS A 66 -11.21 -15.35 5.54
N ARG A 67 -12.16 -16.25 5.32
CA ARG A 67 -12.05 -17.68 5.67
C ARG A 67 -10.94 -18.39 4.89
N ASN A 68 -10.78 -18.07 3.61
CA ASN A 68 -9.84 -18.77 2.73
C ASN A 68 -8.42 -18.20 2.81
N TYR A 69 -8.26 -16.89 3.01
CA TYR A 69 -6.96 -16.21 2.88
C TYR A 69 -6.53 -15.40 4.11
N GLY A 70 -7.35 -15.31 5.17
CA GLY A 70 -6.94 -14.67 6.43
C GLY A 70 -6.75 -13.15 6.33
N ILE A 71 -7.70 -12.42 5.76
CA ILE A 71 -7.57 -10.97 5.44
C ILE A 71 -7.60 -10.01 6.64
N SER A 72 -7.52 -10.49 7.89
CA SER A 72 -7.65 -9.67 9.11
C SER A 72 -6.65 -8.52 9.22
N THR A 73 -5.48 -8.67 8.59
CA THR A 73 -4.43 -7.64 8.58
C THR A 73 -4.55 -6.67 7.40
N LEU A 74 -5.42 -6.98 6.43
CA LEU A 74 -5.56 -6.22 5.18
C LEU A 74 -6.74 -5.24 5.22
N ILE A 75 -7.70 -5.44 6.13
CA ILE A 75 -8.86 -4.58 6.28
C ILE A 75 -9.10 -4.27 7.75
N ALA A 76 -9.66 -3.09 8.04
CA ALA A 76 -9.98 -2.70 9.40
C ALA A 76 -11.06 -3.62 10.01
N ALA A 77 -10.94 -3.93 11.30
CA ALA A 77 -11.75 -4.93 11.99
C ALA A 77 -13.25 -4.60 11.96
N GLU A 78 -13.61 -3.32 11.88
CA GLU A 78 -14.99 -2.85 11.75
C GLU A 78 -15.69 -3.36 10.49
N HIS A 79 -14.96 -3.56 9.39
CA HIS A 79 -15.56 -4.05 8.14
C HIS A 79 -15.90 -5.53 8.22
N LEU A 80 -15.01 -6.33 8.80
CA LEU A 80 -15.26 -7.77 9.04
C LEU A 80 -16.38 -7.97 10.06
N THR A 81 -16.40 -7.15 11.12
CA THR A 81 -17.46 -7.16 12.13
C THR A 81 -18.80 -6.77 11.50
N GLY A 82 -18.83 -5.71 10.69
CA GLY A 82 -20.03 -5.27 9.97
C GLY A 82 -20.55 -6.33 8.99
N ALA A 83 -19.67 -6.98 8.23
CA ALA A 83 -20.05 -8.07 7.32
C ALA A 83 -20.61 -9.28 8.09
N THR A 84 -19.97 -9.65 9.20
CA THR A 84 -20.44 -10.73 10.09
C THR A 84 -21.83 -10.42 10.63
N ASN A 85 -22.06 -9.19 11.12
CA ASN A 85 -23.36 -8.75 11.61
C ASN A 85 -24.42 -8.72 10.50
N THR A 86 -24.05 -8.34 9.27
CA THR A 86 -24.97 -8.34 8.13
C THR A 86 -25.43 -9.75 7.78
N VAL A 87 -24.52 -10.73 7.80
CA VAL A 87 -24.86 -12.14 7.54
C VAL A 87 -25.67 -12.74 8.69
N ASN A 88 -25.30 -12.47 9.94
CA ASN A 88 -25.98 -13.01 11.11
C ASN A 88 -27.35 -12.35 11.36
N GLY A 89 -27.49 -11.05 11.04
CA GLY A 89 -28.74 -10.30 11.20
C GLY A 89 -29.89 -10.83 10.33
N VAL A 90 -29.57 -11.51 9.22
CA VAL A 90 -30.56 -12.20 8.38
C VAL A 90 -31.00 -13.55 8.98
N GLN A 91 -30.15 -14.19 9.79
CA GLN A 91 -30.49 -15.45 10.47
C GLN A 91 -31.28 -15.24 11.77
N SER A 92 -31.18 -14.06 12.39
CA SER A 92 -31.86 -13.73 13.65
C SER A 92 -33.24 -13.10 13.47
N ALA A 93 -33.75 -12.98 12.24
CA ALA A 93 -35.15 -12.60 12.03
C ALA A 93 -36.02 -13.80 12.44
N PRO A 94 -36.85 -13.69 13.50
CA PRO A 94 -37.76 -14.77 13.85
C PRO A 94 -38.67 -15.06 12.64
N PRO A 95 -39.04 -16.34 12.39
CA PRO A 95 -40.00 -16.65 11.37
C PRO A 95 -41.26 -15.83 11.68
N ILE A 96 -41.64 -14.99 10.72
CA ILE A 96 -42.90 -14.27 10.78
C ILE A 96 -43.96 -15.37 10.74
N THR A 97 -44.51 -15.71 11.89
CA THR A 97 -45.65 -16.60 12.00
C THR A 97 -46.75 -15.96 11.17
N ALA A 98 -47.01 -16.53 10.00
CA ALA A 98 -48.12 -16.14 9.16
C ALA A 98 -49.38 -16.21 10.01
N SER A 99 -49.94 -15.04 10.34
CA SER A 99 -51.26 -14.98 10.94
C SER A 99 -52.26 -15.43 9.89
N PRO A 100 -53.12 -16.42 10.17
CA PRO A 100 -54.09 -16.89 9.18
C PRO A 100 -55.10 -15.79 8.88
N THR A 101 -55.27 -15.56 7.58
CA THR A 101 -56.37 -14.79 7.00
C THR A 101 -57.70 -15.34 7.52
N THR A 102 -58.53 -14.48 8.10
CA THR A 102 -59.98 -14.72 8.22
C THR A 102 -60.73 -13.58 7.54
N PRO A 103 -61.88 -13.87 6.90
CA PRO A 103 -62.45 -13.05 5.85
C PRO A 103 -63.32 -11.91 6.37
N ALA A 104 -63.54 -10.95 5.46
CA ALA A 104 -64.32 -9.73 5.60
C ALA A 104 -65.66 -9.85 6.32
N GLN A 105 -65.97 -8.86 7.16
CA GLN A 105 -67.33 -8.35 7.30
C GLN A 105 -67.35 -6.81 7.39
N ASN A 106 -68.40 -6.30 6.76
CA ASN A 106 -68.71 -4.93 6.37
C ASN A 106 -69.44 -4.18 7.51
N SER A 107 -69.62 -2.86 7.34
CA SER A 107 -70.40 -1.91 8.19
C SER A 107 -69.62 -1.32 9.36
N GLY A 108 -69.63 -0.03 9.69
CA GLY A 108 -70.38 1.16 9.26
C GLY A 108 -70.11 2.25 10.32
N SER A 109 -70.15 3.54 9.91
CA SER A 109 -70.48 4.77 10.70
C SER A 109 -70.25 4.74 12.23
N ASP A 110 -69.44 5.59 12.87
CA ASP A 110 -69.69 7.03 13.14
C ASP A 110 -68.58 7.60 14.08
N PRO A 111 -68.46 8.93 14.26
CA PRO A 111 -67.39 9.60 14.99
C PRO A 111 -67.75 9.99 16.44
N ALA A 112 -66.74 10.49 17.16
CA ALA A 112 -66.75 11.21 18.44
C ALA A 112 -66.71 10.36 19.74
N ASN A 113 -65.56 10.39 20.43
CA ASN A 113 -65.46 11.08 21.72
C ASN A 113 -64.00 11.22 22.19
N THR A 114 -63.80 12.23 23.04
CA THR A 114 -62.52 12.83 23.45
C THR A 114 -62.08 12.24 24.81
N PRO A 115 -61.11 12.83 25.54
CA PRO A 115 -59.80 12.25 25.84
C PRO A 115 -59.68 11.66 27.26
N GLN A 116 -58.65 10.85 27.53
CA GLN A 116 -58.19 10.65 28.90
C GLN A 116 -56.67 10.67 29.02
N ARG A 117 -56.20 11.68 29.76
CA ARG A 117 -54.86 11.84 30.31
C ARG A 117 -54.48 10.62 31.16
N HIS A 118 -53.23 10.17 31.04
CA HIS A 118 -52.51 9.72 32.23
C HIS A 118 -51.08 10.25 32.22
N MET A 119 -50.75 10.96 33.29
CA MET A 119 -49.41 11.38 33.67
C MET A 119 -48.73 10.24 34.42
N GLN A 120 -47.42 10.06 34.20
CA GLN A 120 -46.43 9.82 35.27
C GLN A 120 -44.99 9.83 34.69
N SER A 121 -44.36 11.00 34.81
CA SER A 121 -43.12 11.34 35.55
C SER A 121 -42.00 10.30 35.79
N PRO A 122 -40.78 10.78 36.11
CA PRO A 122 -39.53 10.31 35.53
C PRO A 122 -38.68 9.50 36.51
N ARG A 123 -37.63 8.86 36.01
CA ARG A 123 -36.52 8.44 36.88
C ARG A 123 -35.17 8.68 36.22
N ALA A 124 -34.52 9.75 36.68
CA ALA A 124 -33.10 9.96 36.60
C ALA A 124 -32.37 8.97 37.52
N MET A 125 -31.25 8.43 37.06
CA MET A 125 -30.13 8.02 37.92
C MET A 125 -28.84 8.46 37.23
N GLN A 126 -28.15 9.35 37.94
CA GLN A 126 -26.81 9.88 37.71
C GLN A 126 -25.72 8.89 38.16
N PHE A 127 -24.47 9.35 38.00
CA PHE A 127 -23.20 8.89 38.60
C PHE A 127 -22.47 7.79 37.79
N ASN A 128 -21.16 7.86 37.52
CA ASN A 128 -20.11 8.79 37.95
C ASN A 128 -18.89 8.64 37.01
N SER A 129 -18.28 9.75 36.61
CA SER A 129 -16.94 9.77 35.99
C SER A 129 -15.89 10.05 37.07
N PRO A 130 -14.72 9.38 37.07
CA PRO A 130 -13.55 9.86 37.81
C PRO A 130 -12.54 10.61 36.90
N PRO A 131 -11.71 11.48 37.51
CA PRO A 131 -11.12 12.63 36.84
C PRO A 131 -9.75 12.39 36.21
N SER A 132 -9.44 13.24 35.22
CA SER A 132 -8.09 13.54 34.75
C SER A 132 -7.20 14.02 35.90
N GLN A 133 -6.01 13.44 36.02
CA GLN A 133 -4.91 14.02 36.80
C GLN A 133 -3.77 14.37 35.85
N MET A 134 -3.49 15.66 35.80
CA MET A 134 -2.26 16.25 35.28
C MET A 134 -1.06 15.74 36.07
N ARG A 135 0.03 15.39 35.39
CA ARG A 135 1.40 15.52 35.94
C ARG A 135 2.40 15.72 34.81
N SER A 136 2.89 16.95 34.73
CA SER A 136 4.23 17.37 34.32
C SER A 136 4.63 18.43 35.36
N PRO A 137 5.92 18.71 35.67
CA PRO A 137 7.05 18.70 34.75
C PRO A 137 8.40 18.25 35.39
N THR A 138 9.49 18.50 34.66
CA THR A 138 10.89 18.69 35.15
C THR A 138 11.76 17.44 35.26
N GLY A 139 12.48 17.15 34.18
CA GLY A 139 13.65 16.26 34.15
C GLY A 139 14.83 17.03 33.56
N THR A 140 15.69 17.49 34.46
CA THR A 140 16.83 18.37 34.25
C THR A 140 17.90 17.76 33.35
N SER A 141 18.36 18.58 32.41
CA SER A 141 19.59 18.47 31.63
C SER A 141 20.81 18.19 32.51
N VAL A 142 21.54 17.10 32.24
CA VAL A 142 22.95 16.95 32.62
C VAL A 142 23.71 16.34 31.44
N TYR A 143 24.37 17.23 30.69
CA TYR A 143 25.51 16.87 29.84
C TYR A 143 26.73 16.73 30.74
N PRO A 144 27.48 15.62 30.70
CA PRO A 144 28.88 15.64 31.06
C PRO A 144 29.70 16.06 29.83
N SER A 145 30.19 17.29 29.90
CA SER A 145 31.35 17.75 29.14
C SER A 145 32.56 16.90 29.50
N SER A 146 33.33 16.49 28.50
CA SER A 146 34.72 16.06 28.69
C SER A 146 35.55 16.44 27.47
N PRO A 147 36.84 16.74 27.68
CA PRO A 147 37.52 17.84 27.02
C PRO A 147 38.38 17.42 25.83
N LEU A 148 38.72 18.43 25.05
CA LEU A 148 39.88 18.50 24.17
C LEU A 148 41.14 17.93 24.85
N ASP A 149 41.93 17.13 24.15
CA ASP A 149 43.35 17.47 23.97
C ASP A 149 44.06 16.72 22.82
N SER A 150 44.94 17.48 22.18
CA SER A 150 46.26 17.11 21.65
C SER A 150 46.41 16.20 20.42
N SER A 151 46.56 16.86 19.28
CA SER A 151 47.86 17.02 18.58
C SER A 151 48.85 15.85 18.60
N SER A 152 49.13 15.30 17.41
CA SER A 152 50.51 14.99 16.95
C SER A 152 50.56 14.76 15.44
N PRO A 153 51.26 15.63 14.68
CA PRO A 153 51.72 15.33 13.34
C PRO A 153 53.17 14.82 13.39
N GLY A 154 53.47 13.72 12.73
CA GLY A 154 54.86 13.30 12.64
C GLY A 154 55.08 12.08 11.77
N GLN A 155 55.67 12.34 10.60
CA GLN A 155 56.82 11.62 10.02
C GLN A 155 56.65 10.13 9.66
N ARG A 156 57.29 9.55 8.65
CA ARG A 156 58.03 9.91 7.43
C ARG A 156 58.56 8.55 6.91
N GLN A 157 58.86 8.45 5.61
CA GLN A 157 59.77 7.48 4.96
C GLN A 157 59.17 6.10 4.58
N HIS A 158 59.14 5.78 3.27
CA HIS A 158 60.10 4.92 2.51
C HIS A 158 60.19 3.50 3.11
N THR A 159 59.91 2.42 2.39
CA THR A 159 60.65 1.93 1.20
C THR A 159 59.85 0.86 0.42
N SER A 160 60.09 0.79 -0.89
CA SER A 160 59.80 -0.40 -1.71
C SER A 160 60.80 -1.53 -1.42
N PRO A 161 60.46 -2.79 -1.77
CA PRO A 161 61.37 -3.52 -2.65
C PRO A 161 60.69 -4.37 -3.73
N THR A 162 61.16 -4.14 -4.96
CA THR A 162 61.67 -5.08 -5.99
C THR A 162 61.56 -6.60 -5.80
N GLY A 163 61.15 -7.27 -6.89
CA GLY A 163 61.55 -8.64 -7.31
C GLY A 163 60.57 -9.75 -6.90
N SER A 164 60.21 -10.75 -7.71
CA SER A 164 60.98 -11.40 -8.77
C SER A 164 60.08 -12.26 -9.68
N ASN A 165 60.48 -12.35 -10.95
CA ASN A 165 60.05 -13.34 -11.95
C ASN A 165 60.26 -14.78 -11.47
N SER A 166 59.37 -15.68 -11.89
CA SER A 166 59.69 -17.10 -12.13
C SER A 166 58.76 -17.67 -13.19
N SER A 167 59.30 -17.76 -14.41
CA SER A 167 58.87 -18.66 -15.47
C SER A 167 59.15 -20.12 -15.06
N PHE A 168 58.28 -21.06 -15.45
CA PHE A 168 58.59 -22.34 -16.12
C PHE A 168 57.44 -23.33 -15.94
N GLY A 169 57.03 -23.97 -17.05
CA GLY A 169 56.11 -25.11 -17.02
C GLY A 169 55.33 -25.32 -18.31
N GLN A 170 56.02 -25.49 -19.45
CA GLN A 170 55.44 -26.17 -20.60
C GLN A 170 55.28 -27.65 -20.28
N THR A 171 54.10 -28.19 -20.50
CA THR A 171 53.91 -29.63 -20.74
C THR A 171 52.96 -29.79 -21.93
N GLN A 172 53.44 -30.46 -22.97
CA GLN A 172 52.73 -30.77 -24.20
C GLN A 172 51.95 -32.08 -24.05
N ASN A 173 50.66 -32.05 -24.46
CA ASN A 173 49.90 -33.07 -25.24
C ASN A 173 49.74 -34.53 -24.72
N PRO A 174 48.82 -35.37 -25.29
CA PRO A 174 47.65 -35.08 -26.14
C PRO A 174 46.38 -35.95 -25.86
N LEU A 175 45.32 -35.65 -26.63
CA LEU A 175 44.27 -36.55 -27.17
C LEU A 175 43.05 -36.99 -26.31
N ALA A 176 41.90 -36.81 -26.98
CA ALA A 176 40.62 -37.52 -26.84
C ALA A 176 39.71 -37.15 -25.66
N SER A 177 38.68 -36.33 -25.92
CA SER A 177 37.38 -36.90 -26.31
C SER A 177 36.34 -35.81 -26.59
N ARG A 178 35.60 -36.07 -27.66
CA ARG A 178 34.45 -35.35 -28.18
C ARG A 178 33.41 -35.09 -27.08
N PHE A 179 33.01 -33.83 -26.90
CA PHE A 179 31.61 -33.48 -26.64
C PHE A 179 31.34 -32.14 -27.31
N ASN A 180 30.66 -32.21 -28.45
CA ASN A 180 29.94 -31.08 -29.03
C ASN A 180 28.75 -30.80 -28.12
N SER A 181 28.83 -29.73 -27.32
CA SER A 181 27.66 -29.10 -26.71
C SER A 181 27.46 -27.74 -27.38
N PRO A 182 26.23 -27.42 -27.84
CA PRO A 182 25.95 -26.15 -28.49
C PRO A 182 26.09 -25.00 -27.48
N PRO A 183 26.39 -23.77 -27.94
CA PRO A 183 26.35 -22.61 -27.07
C PRO A 183 24.91 -22.37 -26.65
N ASP A 184 24.61 -22.68 -25.39
CA ASP A 184 23.45 -22.17 -24.68
C ASP A 184 23.49 -20.64 -24.81
N GLN A 185 22.60 -20.13 -25.65
CA GLN A 185 22.25 -18.73 -25.65
C GLN A 185 21.83 -18.41 -24.21
N MET A 186 22.66 -17.64 -23.50
CA MET A 186 22.19 -16.88 -22.36
C MET A 186 21.08 -15.97 -22.86
N GLN A 187 19.86 -16.49 -22.86
CA GLN A 187 18.65 -15.71 -22.87
C GLN A 187 18.79 -14.80 -21.66
N ALA A 188 19.07 -13.53 -21.91
CA ALA A 188 18.76 -12.48 -20.97
C ALA A 188 17.30 -12.71 -20.59
N ARG A 189 17.09 -13.27 -19.38
CA ARG A 189 15.80 -13.23 -18.72
C ARG A 189 15.58 -11.76 -18.40
N THR A 190 15.14 -11.01 -19.41
CA THR A 190 14.22 -9.91 -19.22
C THR A 190 13.13 -10.50 -18.35
N THR A 191 13.18 -10.20 -17.06
CA THR A 191 12.03 -10.32 -16.18
C THR A 191 11.02 -9.32 -16.73
N SER A 192 10.34 -9.73 -17.79
CA SER A 192 9.14 -9.09 -18.28
C SER A 192 8.19 -9.10 -17.11
N PHE A 193 8.01 -7.93 -16.51
CA PHE A 193 6.88 -7.64 -15.65
C PHE A 193 5.63 -8.22 -16.32
N PRO A 194 4.67 -8.77 -15.55
CA PRO A 194 3.41 -9.19 -16.14
C PRO A 194 2.85 -8.01 -16.92
N ASN A 195 2.87 -8.14 -18.25
CA ASN A 195 2.18 -7.26 -19.18
C ASN A 195 0.70 -7.41 -18.83
N HIS A 196 0.23 -6.60 -17.89
CA HIS A 196 -1.20 -6.40 -17.74
C HIS A 196 -1.70 -5.87 -19.08
N PRO A 197 -2.73 -6.48 -19.68
CA PRO A 197 -3.33 -5.91 -20.89
C PRO A 197 -3.73 -4.46 -20.58
N PRO A 198 -3.61 -3.51 -21.53
CA PRO A 198 -3.97 -2.10 -21.36
C PRO A 198 -5.49 -1.86 -21.21
N SER A 199 -6.22 -2.86 -20.74
CA SER A 199 -7.65 -2.81 -20.47
C SER A 199 -7.91 -1.98 -19.21
N GLN A 200 -8.18 -0.70 -19.43
CA GLN A 200 -8.90 0.19 -18.52
C GLN A 200 -8.30 0.26 -17.10
N LEU A 201 -7.06 0.74 -16.99
CA LEU A 201 -6.60 1.31 -15.73
C LEU A 201 -7.62 2.38 -15.32
N LYS A 202 -8.49 2.02 -14.36
CA LYS A 202 -9.47 2.89 -13.72
C LYS A 202 -8.68 4.12 -13.27
N ARG A 203 -8.95 5.29 -13.86
CA ARG A 203 -8.25 6.53 -13.51
C ARG A 203 -8.32 6.68 -12.00
N CYS A 204 -7.15 6.72 -11.37
CA CYS A 204 -7.04 6.92 -9.93
C CYS A 204 -7.20 8.40 -9.59
N PHE A 205 -7.07 9.28 -10.58
CA PHE A 205 -7.25 10.71 -10.39
C PHE A 205 -8.74 11.06 -10.30
N PRO A 206 -9.17 11.85 -9.30
CA PRO A 206 -10.53 12.34 -9.26
C PRO A 206 -10.81 13.22 -10.51
N PRO A 207 -12.02 13.17 -11.07
CA PRO A 207 -12.38 13.99 -12.22
C PRO A 207 -12.23 15.48 -11.87
N GLY A 208 -11.52 16.23 -12.72
CA GLY A 208 -11.26 17.65 -12.50
C GLY A 208 -10.11 17.96 -11.54
N LEU A 209 -9.26 16.97 -11.21
CA LEU A 209 -8.03 17.22 -10.44
C LEU A 209 -7.19 18.28 -11.16
N ARG A 210 -7.02 19.44 -10.51
CA ARG A 210 -6.07 20.45 -10.97
C ARG A 210 -4.67 19.87 -10.81
N MET A 211 -3.88 19.86 -11.88
CA MET A 211 -2.48 19.42 -11.87
C MET A 211 -1.57 20.47 -11.24
N GLU A 212 -1.99 21.01 -10.10
CA GLU A 212 -1.26 21.99 -9.31
C GLU A 212 -0.91 21.33 -7.96
N SER A 213 0.38 21.28 -7.64
CA SER A 213 0.83 20.92 -6.30
C SER A 213 0.68 22.11 -5.37
N ASP A 214 -0.01 21.92 -4.25
CA ASP A 214 -0.10 22.91 -3.17
C ASP A 214 1.20 23.00 -2.34
N THR A 215 2.09 22.02 -2.50
CA THR A 215 3.42 21.99 -1.86
C THR A 215 4.54 22.43 -2.80
N PRO A 216 5.44 23.34 -2.37
CA PRO A 216 6.67 23.61 -3.09
C PRO A 216 7.61 22.39 -3.08
N ASP A 217 8.56 22.33 -4.03
CA ASP A 217 9.47 21.17 -4.18
C ASP A 217 10.27 20.84 -2.91
N ARG A 218 10.60 21.87 -2.13
CA ARG A 218 11.38 21.80 -0.89
C ARG A 218 10.54 22.13 0.35
N ASP A 219 9.28 21.72 0.37
CA ASP A 219 8.48 21.82 1.58
C ASP A 219 8.99 20.84 2.64
N LEU A 220 9.49 21.36 3.76
CA LEU A 220 9.98 20.55 4.89
C LEU A 220 8.85 20.14 5.83
N LYS A 221 7.62 20.62 5.63
CA LYS A 221 6.47 20.30 6.49
C LYS A 221 5.78 19.00 6.11
N TRP A 222 6.06 18.48 4.92
CA TRP A 222 5.38 17.31 4.37
C TRP A 222 6.36 16.28 3.84
N CYS A 223 5.97 15.01 3.95
CA CYS A 223 6.69 13.88 3.41
C CYS A 223 5.79 13.10 2.46
N TYR A 224 6.35 12.64 1.36
CA TYR A 224 5.71 11.74 0.40
C TYR A 224 5.99 10.30 0.84
N LYS A 225 4.95 9.53 1.13
CA LYS A 225 5.08 8.11 1.48
C LYS A 225 4.97 7.28 0.22
N CYS A 226 6.00 6.50 -0.09
CA CYS A 226 5.94 5.56 -1.21
C CYS A 226 4.83 4.53 -0.99
N ASP A 227 3.99 4.32 -1.98
CA ASP A 227 2.86 3.39 -1.94
C ASP A 227 3.29 1.90 -1.96
N GLU A 228 4.50 1.61 -2.44
CA GLU A 228 5.05 0.25 -2.43
C GLU A 228 5.81 -0.07 -1.14
N CYS A 229 6.88 0.69 -0.84
CA CYS A 229 7.75 0.39 0.30
C CYS A 229 7.42 1.17 1.58
N HIS A 230 6.43 2.05 1.56
CA HIS A 230 6.03 2.92 2.68
C HIS A 230 7.13 3.85 3.22
N HIS A 231 8.25 4.00 2.48
CA HIS A 231 9.36 4.88 2.87
C HIS A 231 8.95 6.36 2.76
N PRO A 232 9.06 7.16 3.84
CA PRO A 232 8.72 8.57 3.82
C PRO A 232 9.89 9.40 3.28
N ILE A 233 9.66 10.18 2.23
CA ILE A 233 10.66 11.04 1.58
C ILE A 233 10.20 12.49 1.65
N VAL A 234 11.05 13.38 2.17
CA VAL A 234 10.70 14.80 2.40
C VAL A 234 10.63 15.56 1.07
N HIS A 235 11.65 15.41 0.23
CA HIS A 235 11.79 16.20 -0.98
C HIS A 235 11.07 15.53 -2.16
N ARG A 236 10.25 16.30 -2.89
CA ARG A 236 9.51 15.80 -4.04
C ARG A 236 10.44 15.28 -5.15
N SER A 237 11.54 15.97 -5.41
CA SER A 237 12.56 15.54 -6.37
C SER A 237 13.24 14.22 -5.99
N GLU A 238 13.49 13.99 -4.70
CA GLU A 238 14.02 12.70 -4.21
C GLU A 238 12.97 11.60 -4.28
N PHE A 239 11.70 11.92 -4.00
CA PHE A 239 10.59 10.99 -4.14
C PHE A 239 10.41 10.56 -5.61
N ASN A 240 10.46 11.51 -6.55
CA ASN A 240 10.42 11.22 -7.99
C ASN A 240 11.62 10.35 -8.43
N ARG A 241 12.82 10.60 -7.89
CA ARG A 241 13.99 9.74 -8.14
C ARG A 241 13.77 8.33 -7.60
N HIS A 242 13.30 8.20 -6.35
CA HIS A 242 13.02 6.92 -5.72
C HIS A 242 12.04 6.08 -6.54
N ALA A 243 10.92 6.66 -6.97
CA ALA A 243 9.93 5.95 -7.77
C ALA A 243 10.47 5.52 -9.14
N ARG A 244 11.27 6.37 -9.81
CA ARG A 244 11.95 6.01 -11.07
C ARG A 244 12.93 4.85 -10.89
N ASP A 245 13.80 4.95 -9.90
CA ASP A 245 14.78 3.91 -9.59
C ASP A 245 14.10 2.60 -9.14
N ALA A 246 12.88 2.68 -8.60
CA ALA A 246 12.03 1.54 -8.26
C ALA A 246 11.26 0.93 -9.46
N GLY A 247 11.49 1.42 -10.68
CA GLY A 247 10.96 0.86 -11.92
C GLY A 247 9.81 1.64 -12.57
N ARG A 248 9.47 2.84 -12.07
CA ARG A 248 8.42 3.68 -12.68
C ARG A 248 9.05 4.73 -13.59
N ASP A 249 9.36 4.35 -14.82
CA ASP A 249 10.11 5.22 -15.73
C ASP A 249 9.39 6.56 -16.01
N GLY A 250 10.14 7.66 -15.92
CA GLY A 250 9.62 9.02 -16.05
C GLY A 250 8.56 9.44 -15.03
N PHE A 251 8.44 8.72 -13.90
CA PHE A 251 7.54 9.09 -12.81
C PHE A 251 7.76 10.52 -12.32
N ARG A 252 6.66 11.24 -12.14
CA ARG A 252 6.59 12.56 -11.51
C ARG A 252 5.31 12.70 -10.68
N VAL A 253 5.42 13.31 -9.49
CA VAL A 253 4.27 13.86 -8.76
C VAL A 253 3.69 15.02 -9.56
N VAL A 254 2.41 14.94 -9.94
CA VAL A 254 1.70 15.94 -10.75
C VAL A 254 0.79 16.83 -9.92
N ALA A 255 0.32 16.35 -8.76
CA ALA A 255 -0.47 17.13 -7.83
C ALA A 255 -0.25 16.61 -6.40
N SER A 256 -0.49 17.48 -5.43
CA SER A 256 -0.50 17.16 -4.01
C SER A 256 -1.63 17.93 -3.36
N ASN A 257 -2.23 17.34 -2.34
CA ASN A 257 -3.25 17.96 -1.52
C ASN A 257 -2.94 17.66 -0.05
N THR A 258 -2.37 18.64 0.62
CA THR A 258 -1.99 18.61 2.04
C THR A 258 -3.18 18.47 2.98
N THR A 259 -4.34 19.04 2.60
CA THR A 259 -5.58 18.94 3.39
C THR A 259 -6.10 17.51 3.40
N GLN A 260 -6.08 16.85 2.25
CA GLN A 260 -6.48 15.46 2.09
C GLN A 260 -5.33 14.47 2.41
N ARG A 261 -4.12 14.97 2.68
CA ARG A 261 -2.91 14.17 2.95
C ARG A 261 -2.63 13.16 1.82
N VAL A 262 -2.77 13.58 0.57
CA VAL A 262 -2.64 12.71 -0.62
C VAL A 262 -1.74 13.35 -1.68
N TRP A 263 -0.93 12.52 -2.34
CA TRP A 263 -0.18 12.90 -3.54
C TRP A 263 -0.66 12.10 -4.74
N TYR A 264 -0.58 12.71 -5.92
CA TYR A 264 -0.91 12.12 -7.21
C TYR A 264 0.30 12.16 -8.13
N GLY A 265 0.62 11.05 -8.77
CA GLY A 265 1.76 10.92 -9.67
C GLY A 265 1.41 10.22 -10.97
N SER A 266 2.18 10.49 -12.02
CA SER A 266 2.06 9.82 -13.31
C SER A 266 3.43 9.45 -13.85
N ASP A 267 3.53 8.38 -14.63
CA ASP A 267 4.75 7.97 -15.32
C ASP A 267 4.73 8.28 -16.84
N THR A 268 5.77 7.88 -17.58
CA THR A 268 5.84 8.09 -19.03
C THR A 268 4.74 7.32 -19.79
N PRO A 269 4.46 6.03 -19.49
CA PRO A 269 3.31 5.32 -20.05
C PRO A 269 1.94 5.96 -19.81
N GLY A 270 1.82 6.87 -18.83
CA GLY A 270 0.55 7.48 -18.44
C GLY A 270 -0.20 6.69 -17.38
N ASN A 271 0.47 5.76 -16.68
CA ASN A 271 -0.08 5.13 -15.49
C ASN A 271 -0.24 6.19 -14.40
N GLU A 272 -1.38 6.15 -13.71
CA GLU A 272 -1.72 7.05 -12.62
C GLU A 272 -1.48 6.38 -11.27
N TYR A 273 -0.88 7.11 -10.34
CA TYR A 273 -0.53 6.65 -9.00
C TYR A 273 -1.06 7.63 -7.97
N THR A 274 -1.43 7.11 -6.80
CA THR A 274 -1.81 7.92 -5.65
C THR A 274 -1.19 7.34 -4.40
N GLY A 275 -0.89 8.19 -3.43
CA GLY A 275 -0.40 7.72 -2.14
C GLY A 275 -0.53 8.77 -1.05
N GLU A 276 -0.06 8.41 0.13
CA GLU A 276 -0.24 9.19 1.35
C GLU A 276 0.86 10.25 1.50
N MET A 277 0.47 11.44 1.97
CA MET A 277 1.38 12.47 2.48
C MET A 277 1.31 12.50 4.00
N ILE A 278 2.46 12.56 4.66
CA ILE A 278 2.56 12.57 6.12
C ILE A 278 3.16 13.92 6.54
N PRO A 279 2.61 14.58 7.59
CA PRO A 279 3.28 15.72 8.22
C PRO A 279 4.69 15.35 8.69
N ALA A 280 5.65 16.28 8.56
CA ALA A 280 7.06 15.99 8.86
C ALA A 280 7.31 15.72 10.35
N ASP A 281 6.48 16.24 11.24
CA ASP A 281 6.46 15.98 12.68
C ASP A 281 5.87 14.60 13.03
N GLU A 282 4.95 14.08 12.21
CA GLU A 282 4.42 12.72 12.31
C GLU A 282 5.34 11.67 11.64
N ARG A 283 6.46 12.10 11.03
CA ARG A 283 7.37 11.23 10.29
C ARG A 283 8.03 10.21 11.24
N PRO A 284 7.91 8.90 11.00
CA PRO A 284 8.67 7.93 11.76
C PRO A 284 10.17 8.16 11.54
N PRO A 285 11.03 7.82 12.52
CA PRO A 285 12.48 7.93 12.33
C PRO A 285 12.88 7.25 11.01
N PRO A 286 13.66 7.93 10.16
CA PRO A 286 13.93 7.44 8.81
C PRO A 286 14.56 6.05 8.92
N PRO A 287 14.00 5.03 8.24
CA PRO A 287 14.60 3.72 8.28
C PRO A 287 15.99 3.81 7.65
N ARG A 288 16.96 3.06 8.21
CA ARG A 288 18.35 3.07 7.70
C ARG A 288 18.44 2.67 6.23
N HIS A 289 17.46 1.90 5.76
CA HIS A 289 17.38 1.37 4.40
C HIS A 289 15.95 1.53 3.85
N VAL A 290 15.87 1.65 2.52
CA VAL A 290 14.60 1.55 1.79
C VAL A 290 14.03 0.14 2.02
N GLY A 291 12.71 0.00 2.19
CA GLY A 291 12.06 -1.31 2.33
C GLY A 291 11.85 -2.03 1.00
N GLU A 292 11.57 -3.33 1.06
CA GLU A 292 11.10 -4.09 -0.11
C GLU A 292 9.69 -3.65 -0.52
N PRO A 293 9.33 -3.69 -1.82
CA PRO A 293 10.11 -4.19 -2.97
C PRO A 293 11.09 -3.16 -3.58
N CYS A 294 11.03 -1.90 -3.14
CA CYS A 294 11.82 -0.83 -3.76
C CYS A 294 13.33 -1.04 -3.59
N GLN A 295 13.78 -1.56 -2.45
CA GLN A 295 15.21 -1.78 -2.18
C GLN A 295 15.87 -2.66 -3.24
N THR A 296 15.30 -3.83 -3.53
CA THR A 296 15.82 -4.75 -4.54
C THR A 296 15.84 -4.11 -5.92
N ARG A 297 14.76 -3.43 -6.32
CA ARG A 297 14.66 -2.79 -7.64
C ARG A 297 15.65 -1.64 -7.82
N ILE A 298 15.78 -0.78 -6.82
CA ILE A 298 16.75 0.33 -6.81
C ILE A 298 18.19 -0.22 -6.88
N SER A 299 18.48 -1.30 -6.14
CA SER A 299 19.78 -1.97 -6.19
C SER A 299 20.10 -2.51 -7.59
N GLN A 300 19.14 -3.19 -8.22
CA GLN A 300 19.27 -3.70 -9.59
C GLN A 300 19.45 -2.58 -10.61
N HIS A 301 18.66 -1.50 -10.52
CA HIS A 301 18.78 -0.32 -11.38
C HIS A 301 20.18 0.31 -11.26
N ASN A 302 20.66 0.54 -10.04
CA ASN A 302 21.99 1.08 -9.81
C ASN A 302 23.12 0.15 -10.32
N ALA A 303 22.96 -1.16 -10.16
CA ALA A 303 23.89 -2.14 -10.69
C ALA A 303 23.94 -2.12 -12.24
N SER A 304 22.78 -2.01 -12.89
CA SER A 304 22.69 -1.90 -14.36
C SER A 304 23.38 -0.63 -14.87
N LYS A 305 23.07 0.52 -14.28
CA LYS A 305 23.70 1.81 -14.62
C LYS A 305 25.21 1.80 -14.44
N LYS A 306 25.71 1.15 -13.39
CA LYS A 306 27.15 1.00 -13.17
C LYS A 306 27.82 0.14 -14.24
N ARG A 307 27.15 -0.94 -14.70
CA ARG A 307 27.65 -1.78 -15.80
C ARG A 307 27.71 -1.01 -17.11
N GLU A 308 26.67 -0.25 -17.44
CA GLU A 308 26.62 0.59 -18.64
C GLU A 308 27.73 1.64 -18.66
N GLN A 309 27.96 2.33 -17.53
CA GLN A 309 29.04 3.30 -17.39
C GLN A 309 30.43 2.66 -17.55
N ALA A 310 30.63 1.45 -17.00
CA ALA A 310 31.88 0.72 -17.18
C ALA A 310 32.10 0.31 -18.65
N SER A 311 31.04 -0.14 -19.33
CA SER A 311 31.08 -0.47 -20.75
C SER A 311 31.35 0.76 -21.64
N ALA A 312 30.82 1.94 -21.28
CA ALA A 312 31.08 3.19 -21.99
C ALA A 312 32.55 3.62 -21.85
N LYS A 313 33.11 3.61 -20.63
CA LYS A 313 34.53 3.95 -20.39
C LYS A 313 35.50 3.04 -21.13
N ASN A 314 35.20 1.75 -21.23
CA ASN A 314 36.04 0.81 -21.98
C ASN A 314 36.04 1.07 -23.49
N LYS A 315 34.98 1.68 -24.05
CA LYS A 315 34.94 2.07 -25.47
C LYS A 315 35.77 3.32 -25.76
N GLU A 316 35.88 4.24 -24.79
CA GLU A 316 36.63 5.50 -24.96
C GLU A 316 38.14 5.32 -24.78
N GLY A 317 38.60 4.35 -23.98
CA GLY A 317 40.03 4.10 -23.73
C GLY A 317 40.73 3.15 -24.71
N GLY A 318 40.04 2.68 -25.75
CA GLY A 318 40.55 1.71 -26.72
C GLY A 318 40.93 2.28 -28.08
N ASN A 319 41.03 3.61 -28.20
CA ASN A 319 41.37 4.34 -29.43
C ASN A 319 42.63 5.17 -29.20
#